data_AF-A0A7K8MPB7-F1
#
_entry.id   AF-A0A7K8MPB7-F1
#
_cell.length_a   1.000
_cell.length_b   1.000
_cell.length_c   1.000
_cell.angle_alpha   90.00
_cell.angle_beta   90.00
_cell.angle_gamma   90.00
#
_symmetry.space_group_name_H-M   'P 1'
#
loop_
_entity.id
_entity.type
_entity.pdbx_description
1 polymer ?
#
loop_
_entity_poly.entity_id
_entity_poly.type
_entity_poly.pdbx_seq_one_letter_code
_entity_poly.pdbx_strand_id
1 'polypeptide(L)'
;RARRGAMAEALWRTPPGRLAPPHVYRMAGALGAELRRLSARFGPDAVAGLVPPVVRLLELLEALVAPPGAEGEAPAAPAGPQEAKDPEQRLWEAERRERALHGRLACLEEQNRQLLGQLAESQSQEDSTARKEREVMLRLKEVVDRQRDELRAQAHEIVCKSRDTEALQEQLHRFMAMNEELRHKVAVVQAQLKSALEQKSDLEAAMLQSRRETSRRSRAALESRQPEPGVEGALSPSEELQHQDGDRSPAHCCFSKEELQQILQERNELKTNLFLVQEELAYYQRELLNEERIPSFSLNAMKSNIKKQRKKIRAKMLGTTEESAS
;
A
#
# COMPACT_ATOMS: atom_id res chain seq x y z
N ARG A 1 49.39 17.67 -33.76
CA ARG A 1 49.78 17.15 -32.41
C ARG A 1 51.01 16.22 -32.49
N ALA A 2 51.09 15.31 -33.46
CA ALA A 2 52.22 14.37 -33.64
C ALA A 2 53.62 15.02 -33.78
N ARG A 3 53.76 16.12 -34.54
CA ARG A 3 55.06 16.83 -34.70
C ARG A 3 55.62 17.46 -33.41
N ARG A 4 54.77 17.87 -32.45
CA ARG A 4 55.23 18.42 -31.16
C ARG A 4 55.67 17.34 -30.17
N GLY A 5 55.07 16.15 -30.23
CA GLY A 5 55.47 14.99 -29.43
C GLY A 5 56.86 14.47 -29.82
N ALA A 6 57.10 14.30 -31.12
CA ALA A 6 58.39 13.82 -31.64
C ALA A 6 59.57 14.76 -31.30
N MET A 7 59.34 16.08 -31.29
CA MET A 7 60.36 17.06 -30.92
C MET A 7 60.64 17.08 -29.41
N ALA A 8 59.62 16.84 -28.57
CA ALA A 8 59.80 16.73 -27.12
C ALA A 8 60.57 15.46 -26.76
N GLU A 9 60.28 14.33 -27.42
CA GLU A 9 60.97 13.05 -27.19
C GLU A 9 62.46 13.09 -27.54
N ALA A 10 62.85 13.86 -28.57
CA ALA A 10 64.24 14.12 -28.92
C ALA A 10 64.97 14.97 -27.85
N LEU A 11 64.28 15.92 -27.21
CA LEU A 11 64.87 16.75 -26.14
C LEU A 11 65.19 15.95 -24.88
N TRP A 12 64.37 14.95 -24.52
CA TRP A 12 64.63 14.06 -23.38
C TRP A 12 65.83 13.12 -23.58
N ARG A 13 66.26 12.89 -24.82
CA ARG A 13 67.44 12.05 -25.16
C ARG A 13 68.71 12.86 -25.42
N THR A 14 68.63 14.19 -25.36
CA THR A 14 69.78 15.07 -25.62
C THR A 14 70.67 15.15 -24.36
N PRO A 15 72.00 14.98 -24.47
CA PRO A 15 72.89 15.03 -23.30
C PRO A 15 72.89 16.43 -22.66
N PRO A 16 73.04 16.52 -21.33
CA PRO A 16 72.86 17.77 -20.58
C PRO A 16 73.81 18.89 -21.01
N GLY A 17 75.03 18.56 -21.47
CA GLY A 17 76.01 19.54 -21.97
C GLY A 17 75.64 20.24 -23.28
N ARG A 18 74.53 19.86 -23.94
CA ARG A 18 74.00 20.54 -25.14
C ARG A 18 72.66 21.23 -24.90
N LEU A 19 72.19 21.27 -23.66
CA LEU A 19 70.92 21.90 -23.29
C LEU A 19 71.14 23.36 -22.90
N ALA A 20 70.53 24.27 -23.65
CA ALA A 20 70.39 25.68 -23.26
C ALA A 20 69.12 25.94 -22.41
N PRO A 21 69.06 27.02 -21.60
CA PRO A 21 67.88 27.39 -20.80
C PRO A 21 66.51 27.30 -21.50
N PRO A 22 66.32 27.75 -22.76
CA PRO A 22 65.02 27.62 -23.44
C PRO A 22 64.58 26.17 -23.68
N HIS A 23 65.50 25.20 -23.69
CA HIS A 23 65.15 23.78 -23.79
C HIS A 23 64.54 23.26 -22.49
N VAL A 24 65.03 23.71 -21.33
CA VAL A 24 64.51 23.34 -20.01
C VAL A 24 63.07 23.82 -19.85
N TYR A 25 62.78 25.08 -20.23
CA TYR A 25 61.41 25.60 -20.23
C TYR A 25 60.47 24.84 -21.16
N ARG A 26 60.96 24.40 -22.34
CA ARG A 26 60.17 23.56 -23.25
C ARG A 26 59.89 22.17 -22.67
N MET A 27 60.86 21.57 -21.99
CA MET A 27 60.72 20.28 -21.32
C MET A 27 59.74 20.37 -20.13
N ALA A 28 59.83 21.42 -19.31
CA ALA A 28 58.90 21.68 -18.22
C ALA A 28 57.46 21.89 -18.75
N GLY A 29 57.30 22.62 -19.86
CA GLY A 29 56.01 22.78 -20.53
C GLY A 29 55.43 21.46 -21.06
N ALA A 30 56.27 20.57 -21.61
CA ALA A 30 55.86 19.25 -22.07
C ALA A 30 55.43 18.35 -20.89
N LEU A 31 56.20 18.37 -19.79
CA LEU A 31 55.88 17.66 -18.55
C LEU A 31 54.53 18.13 -17.97
N GLY A 32 54.34 19.45 -17.84
CA GLY A 32 53.07 20.02 -17.36
C GLY A 32 51.88 19.74 -18.29
N ALA A 33 52.10 19.47 -19.57
CA ALA A 33 51.04 19.04 -20.49
C ALA A 33 50.68 17.55 -20.32
N GLU A 34 51.64 16.69 -19.95
CA GLU A 34 51.37 15.29 -19.58
C GLU A 34 50.67 15.17 -18.24
N LEU A 35 51.11 15.93 -17.23
CA LEU A 35 50.45 15.98 -15.91
C LEU A 35 48.98 16.42 -16.01
N ARG A 36 48.70 17.40 -16.88
CA ARG A 36 47.31 17.80 -17.20
C ARG A 36 46.52 16.71 -17.92
N ARG A 37 47.15 15.92 -18.80
CA ARG A 37 46.49 14.77 -19.46
C ARG A 37 46.17 13.66 -18.46
N LEU A 38 47.08 13.39 -17.52
CA LEU A 38 46.86 12.41 -16.44
C LEU A 38 45.75 12.87 -15.50
N SER A 39 45.77 14.14 -15.09
CA SER A 39 44.71 14.74 -14.28
C SER A 39 43.33 14.67 -14.96
N ALA A 40 43.26 14.89 -16.27
CA ALA A 40 42.01 14.77 -17.03
C ALA A 40 41.47 13.32 -17.14
N ARG A 41 42.34 12.30 -17.01
CA ARG A 41 41.97 10.88 -17.14
C ARG A 41 41.70 10.19 -15.80
N PHE A 42 42.42 10.58 -14.75
CA PHE A 42 42.42 9.92 -13.45
C PHE A 42 41.96 10.84 -12.30
N GLY A 43 41.52 12.06 -12.61
CA GLY A 43 41.08 13.06 -11.64
C GLY A 43 42.21 13.95 -11.13
N PRO A 44 41.88 15.13 -10.54
CA PRO A 44 42.86 16.09 -10.04
C PRO A 44 43.69 15.55 -8.86
N ASP A 45 43.10 14.71 -8.01
CA ASP A 45 43.74 14.19 -6.79
C ASP A 45 44.93 13.26 -7.10
N ALA A 46 44.90 12.58 -8.25
CA ALA A 46 45.98 11.68 -8.68
C ALA A 46 47.30 12.41 -8.99
N VAL A 47 47.27 13.72 -9.26
CA VAL A 47 48.43 14.52 -9.66
C VAL A 47 48.71 15.67 -8.69
N ALA A 48 47.76 16.02 -7.83
CA ALA A 48 47.85 17.11 -6.87
C ALA A 48 49.07 17.03 -5.94
N GLY A 49 49.45 15.81 -5.51
CA GLY A 49 50.63 15.61 -4.66
C GLY A 49 51.98 15.74 -5.38
N LEU A 50 52.01 15.65 -6.71
CA LEU A 50 53.25 15.64 -7.50
C LEU A 50 53.63 17.03 -8.02
N VAL A 51 52.66 17.90 -8.28
CA VAL A 51 52.91 19.24 -8.85
C VAL A 51 53.76 20.12 -7.92
N PRO A 52 53.47 20.26 -6.60
CA PRO A 52 54.26 21.13 -5.72
C PRO A 52 55.74 20.69 -5.57
N PRO A 53 56.06 19.39 -5.39
CA PRO A 53 57.45 18.93 -5.36
C PRO A 53 58.22 19.20 -6.67
N VAL A 54 57.57 19.02 -7.82
CA VAL A 54 58.19 19.27 -9.14
C VAL A 54 58.49 20.75 -9.34
N VAL A 55 57.56 21.64 -8.96
CA VAL A 55 57.77 23.10 -9.02
C VAL A 55 58.91 23.51 -8.08
N ARG A 56 58.90 23.02 -6.83
CA ARG A 56 59.96 23.32 -5.86
C ARG A 56 61.33 22.85 -6.32
N LEU A 57 61.42 21.70 -6.98
CA LEU A 57 62.68 21.20 -7.54
C LEU A 57 63.19 22.11 -8.67
N LEU A 58 62.31 22.60 -9.54
CA LEU A 58 62.68 23.53 -10.62
C LEU A 58 63.15 24.88 -10.07
N GLU A 59 62.46 25.41 -9.05
CA GLU A 59 62.86 26.65 -8.36
C GLU A 59 64.24 26.51 -7.70
N LEU A 60 64.50 25.38 -7.02
CA LEU A 60 65.79 25.11 -6.40
C LEU A 60 66.91 25.00 -7.45
N LEU A 61 66.63 24.37 -8.59
CA LEU A 61 67.59 24.28 -9.69
C LEU A 61 67.85 25.65 -10.33
N GLU A 62 66.84 26.51 -10.44
CA GLU A 62 67.01 27.87 -10.92
C GLU A 62 67.85 28.71 -9.95
N ALA A 63 67.59 28.63 -8.64
CA ALA A 63 68.36 29.34 -7.62
C ALA A 63 69.84 28.89 -7.55
N LEU A 64 70.13 27.61 -7.83
CA LEU A 64 71.49 27.08 -7.88
C LEU A 64 72.25 27.46 -9.16
N VAL A 65 71.54 27.87 -10.22
CA VAL A 65 72.12 28.24 -11.52
C VAL A 65 72.11 29.75 -11.75
N ALA A 66 71.26 30.51 -11.05
CA ALA A 66 71.21 31.96 -11.11
C ALA A 66 72.52 32.56 -10.54
N PRO A 67 73.20 33.47 -11.27
CA PRO A 67 74.38 34.14 -10.74
C PRO A 67 73.98 35.02 -9.54
N PRO A 68 74.76 35.03 -8.44
CA PRO A 68 74.43 35.82 -7.26
C PRO A 68 74.61 37.30 -7.58
N GLY A 69 73.50 37.98 -7.92
CA GLY A 69 73.54 39.43 -8.15
C GLY A 69 72.38 40.05 -8.94
N ALA A 70 71.42 39.28 -9.44
CA ALA A 70 70.35 39.82 -10.31
C ALA A 70 69.05 40.22 -9.58
N GLU A 71 69.06 40.35 -8.26
CA GLU A 71 67.92 40.88 -7.50
C GLU A 71 68.37 42.07 -6.64
N GLY A 72 68.45 43.25 -7.26
CA GLY A 72 68.84 44.47 -6.54
C GLY A 72 69.29 45.67 -7.37
N GLU A 73 68.85 45.85 -8.62
CA GLU A 73 69.02 47.14 -9.31
C GLU A 73 67.67 47.67 -9.77
N ALA A 74 67.09 48.55 -8.94
CA ALA A 74 66.14 49.54 -9.41
C ALA A 74 66.86 50.50 -10.38
N PRO A 75 66.21 50.97 -11.47
CA PRO A 75 66.85 51.84 -12.44
C PRO A 75 67.23 53.16 -11.76
N ALA A 76 68.54 53.40 -11.60
CA ALA A 76 69.08 54.68 -11.22
C ALA A 76 68.70 55.73 -12.27
N ALA A 77 67.80 56.64 -11.91
CA ALA A 77 67.63 57.89 -12.64
C ALA A 77 68.96 58.66 -12.62
N PRO A 78 69.36 59.34 -13.71
CA PRO A 78 70.60 60.09 -13.75
C PRO A 78 70.53 61.26 -12.76
N ALA A 79 71.38 61.22 -11.73
CA ALA A 79 71.58 62.32 -10.81
C ALA A 79 72.18 63.52 -11.58
N GLY A 80 71.34 64.51 -11.90
CA GLY A 80 71.79 65.83 -12.29
C GLY A 80 72.44 66.57 -11.10
N PRO A 81 73.23 67.63 -11.34
CA PRO A 81 74.00 68.33 -10.32
C PRO A 81 73.09 68.87 -9.20
N GLN A 82 73.32 68.41 -7.96
CA GLN A 82 72.65 68.96 -6.78
C GLN A 82 73.20 70.37 -6.49
N GLU A 83 72.50 71.37 -6.99
CA GLU A 83 72.55 72.71 -6.41
C GLU A 83 72.21 72.59 -4.91
N ALA A 84 73.04 73.21 -4.08
CA ALA A 84 72.86 73.32 -2.64
C ALA A 84 71.63 74.18 -2.32
N LYS A 85 70.43 73.63 -2.54
CA LYS A 85 69.18 74.18 -1.99
C LYS A 85 69.27 74.18 -0.47
N ASP A 86 68.93 75.31 0.11
CA ASP A 86 68.89 75.59 1.55
C ASP A 86 68.24 74.41 2.32
N PRO A 87 68.89 73.84 3.36
CA PRO A 87 68.34 72.74 4.14
C PRO A 87 66.93 73.02 4.67
N GLU A 88 66.62 74.27 5.02
CA GLU A 88 65.29 74.66 5.52
C GLU A 88 64.19 74.46 4.46
N GLN A 89 64.45 74.81 3.21
CA GLN A 89 63.48 74.62 2.13
C GLN A 89 63.20 73.13 1.86
N ARG A 90 64.24 72.29 1.96
CA ARG A 90 64.10 70.83 1.82
C ARG A 90 63.27 70.23 2.95
N LEU A 91 63.41 70.73 4.18
CA LEU A 91 62.59 70.32 5.32
C LEU A 91 61.11 70.70 5.12
N TRP A 92 60.83 71.94 4.73
CA TRP A 92 59.46 72.39 4.43
C TRP A 92 58.81 71.58 3.30
N GLU A 93 59.56 71.25 2.24
CA GLU A 93 59.08 70.37 1.18
C GLU A 93 58.81 68.94 1.67
N ALA A 94 59.71 68.38 2.49
CA ALA A 94 59.56 67.05 3.06
C ALA A 94 58.33 66.97 3.97
N GLU A 95 58.12 67.95 4.85
CA GLU A 95 56.93 68.03 5.70
C GLU A 95 55.63 68.15 4.89
N ARG A 96 55.63 68.92 3.79
CA ARG A 96 54.44 68.98 2.91
C ARG A 96 54.16 67.64 2.23
N ARG A 97 55.21 66.94 1.78
CA ARG A 97 55.07 65.59 1.21
C ARG A 97 54.55 64.61 2.26
N GLU A 98 55.09 64.67 3.46
CA GLU A 98 54.64 63.87 4.60
C GLU A 98 53.17 64.13 4.92
N ARG A 99 52.74 65.40 5.04
CA ARG A 99 51.33 65.76 5.25
C ARG A 99 50.43 65.25 4.12
N ALA A 100 50.86 65.35 2.87
CA ALA A 100 50.11 64.85 1.71
C ALA A 100 49.99 63.30 1.73
N LEU A 101 51.05 62.60 2.11
CA LEU A 101 51.03 61.14 2.28
C LEU A 101 50.14 60.72 3.45
N HIS A 102 50.21 61.42 4.58
CA HIS A 102 49.31 61.19 5.71
C HIS A 102 47.83 61.41 5.33
N GLY A 103 47.52 62.47 4.59
CA GLY A 103 46.16 62.69 4.06
C GLY A 103 45.71 61.56 3.15
N ARG A 104 46.59 61.07 2.26
CA ARG A 104 46.28 59.93 1.39
C ARG A 104 46.09 58.63 2.18
N LEU A 105 46.92 58.38 3.20
CA LEU A 105 46.77 57.22 4.08
C LEU A 105 45.45 57.29 4.85
N ALA A 106 45.09 58.44 5.42
CA ALA A 106 43.80 58.62 6.10
C ALA A 106 42.61 58.34 5.17
N CYS A 107 42.64 58.85 3.93
CA CYS A 107 41.61 58.54 2.93
C CYS A 107 41.54 57.04 2.60
N LEU A 108 42.70 56.37 2.46
CA LEU A 108 42.75 54.93 2.20
C LEU A 108 42.27 54.11 3.40
N GLU A 109 42.58 54.53 4.62
CA GLU A 109 42.07 53.91 5.85
C GLU A 109 40.54 54.04 5.95
N GLU A 110 40.00 55.21 5.62
CA GLU A 110 38.55 55.43 5.58
C GLU A 110 37.88 54.58 4.49
N GLN A 111 38.46 54.52 3.29
CA GLN A 111 37.99 53.65 2.22
C GLN A 111 38.04 52.17 2.62
N ASN A 112 39.13 51.72 3.25
CA ASN A 112 39.22 50.35 3.76
C ASN A 112 38.18 50.08 4.84
N ARG A 113 37.92 51.02 5.75
CA ARG A 113 36.83 50.90 6.74
C ARG A 113 35.47 50.79 6.06
N GLN A 114 35.20 51.59 5.03
CA GLN A 114 33.96 51.53 4.26
C GLN A 114 33.81 50.20 3.51
N LEU A 115 34.87 49.72 2.85
CA LEU A 115 34.86 48.43 2.15
C LEU A 115 34.67 47.26 3.11
N LEU A 116 35.31 47.28 4.28
CA LEU A 116 35.09 46.27 5.32
C LEU A 116 33.64 46.30 5.84
N GLY A 117 33.06 47.50 6.01
CA GLY A 117 31.64 47.65 6.35
C GLY A 117 30.72 47.04 5.29
N GLN A 118 30.95 47.34 4.01
CA GLN A 118 30.17 46.78 2.89
C GLN A 118 30.28 45.26 2.78
N LEU A 119 31.48 44.71 3.01
CA LEU A 119 31.71 43.26 3.07
C LEU A 119 30.96 42.63 4.24
N ALA A 120 30.98 43.24 5.44
CA ALA A 120 30.25 42.75 6.60
C ALA A 120 28.73 42.79 6.39
N GLU A 121 28.20 43.86 5.79
CA GLU A 121 26.78 43.98 5.44
C GLU A 121 26.37 42.90 4.43
N SER A 122 27.18 42.70 3.38
CA SER A 122 26.96 41.68 2.36
C SER A 122 26.98 40.27 2.96
N GLN A 123 27.93 39.97 3.85
CA GLN A 123 27.98 38.72 4.60
C GLN A 123 26.74 38.51 5.47
N SER A 124 26.24 39.55 6.15
CA SER A 124 25.02 39.44 6.96
C SER A 124 23.77 39.20 6.10
N GLN A 125 23.72 39.80 4.90
CA GLN A 125 22.64 39.60 3.94
C GLN A 125 22.64 38.16 3.43
N GLU A 126 23.80 37.64 3.04
CA GLU A 126 23.99 36.23 2.63
C GLU A 126 23.62 35.26 3.75
N ASP A 127 23.99 35.53 5.00
CA ASP A 127 23.56 34.72 6.15
C ASP A 127 22.04 34.76 6.33
N SER A 128 21.42 35.93 6.12
CA SER A 128 19.98 36.09 6.23
C SER A 128 19.22 35.33 5.12
N THR A 129 19.75 35.30 3.90
CA THR A 129 19.16 34.55 2.78
C THR A 129 19.36 33.05 2.99
N ALA A 130 20.55 32.62 3.41
CA ALA A 130 20.82 31.22 3.74
C ALA A 130 19.90 30.70 4.87
N ARG A 131 19.58 31.52 5.87
CA ARG A 131 18.60 31.16 6.91
C ARG A 131 17.20 30.96 6.35
N LYS A 132 16.73 31.87 5.48
CA LYS A 132 15.42 31.77 4.83
C LYS A 132 15.33 30.54 3.94
N GLU A 133 16.38 30.23 3.19
CA GLU A 133 16.46 29.02 2.36
C GLU A 133 16.39 27.73 3.20
N ARG A 134 17.10 27.69 4.34
CA ARG A 134 17.01 26.58 5.30
C ARG A 134 15.60 26.42 5.85
N GLU A 135 14.93 27.53 6.20
CA GLU A 135 13.55 27.49 6.68
C GLU A 135 12.60 26.94 5.61
N VAL A 136 12.71 27.41 4.37
CA VAL A 136 11.93 26.90 3.24
C VAL A 136 12.20 25.42 3.03
N MET A 137 13.46 24.99 3.10
CA MET A 137 13.83 23.58 2.97
C MET A 137 13.22 22.72 4.07
N LEU A 138 13.20 23.18 5.32
CA LEU A 138 12.57 22.46 6.42
C LEU A 138 11.05 22.32 6.19
N ARG A 139 10.38 23.40 5.77
CA ARG A 139 8.95 23.36 5.44
C ARG A 139 8.66 22.39 4.27
N LEU A 140 9.49 22.42 3.22
CA LEU A 140 9.37 21.48 2.11
C LEU A 140 9.60 20.03 2.56
N LYS A 141 10.59 19.80 3.43
CA LYS A 141 10.85 18.48 4.01
C LYS A 141 9.65 17.98 4.81
N GLU A 142 9.05 18.83 5.65
CA GLU A 142 7.84 18.47 6.40
C GLU A 142 6.68 18.10 5.48
N VAL A 143 6.44 18.86 4.41
CA VAL A 143 5.39 18.54 3.44
C VAL A 143 5.68 17.22 2.71
N VAL A 144 6.92 17.00 2.29
CA VAL A 144 7.33 15.75 1.63
C VAL A 144 7.18 14.56 2.59
N ASP A 145 7.56 14.71 3.85
CA ASP A 145 7.42 13.64 4.84
C ASP A 145 5.94 13.35 5.14
N ARG A 146 5.08 14.38 5.26
CA ARG A 146 3.62 14.21 5.35
C ARG A 146 3.04 13.48 4.13
N GLN A 147 3.41 13.89 2.92
CA GLN A 147 2.97 13.24 1.69
C GLN A 147 3.43 11.78 1.61
N ARG A 148 4.64 11.47 2.09
CA ARG A 148 5.11 10.07 2.17
C ARG A 148 4.28 9.25 3.14
N ASP A 149 3.93 9.81 4.29
CA ASP A 149 3.08 9.14 5.27
C ASP A 149 1.65 8.96 4.76
N GLU A 150 1.09 9.96 4.07
CA GLU A 150 -0.19 9.86 3.38
C GLU A 150 -0.18 8.76 2.30
N LEU A 151 0.87 8.70 1.47
CA LEU A 151 1.02 7.65 0.47
C LEU A 151 1.13 6.26 1.11
N ARG A 152 1.83 6.12 2.24
CA ARG A 152 1.91 4.86 3.00
C ARG A 152 0.54 4.46 3.56
N ALA A 153 -0.19 5.41 4.14
CA ALA A 153 -1.53 5.17 4.67
C ALA A 153 -2.51 4.75 3.56
N GLN A 154 -2.50 5.45 2.42
CA GLN A 154 -3.30 5.09 1.25
C GLN A 154 -2.92 3.72 0.68
N ALA A 155 -1.63 3.39 0.61
CA ALA A 155 -1.18 2.06 0.18
C ALA A 155 -1.70 0.96 1.11
N HIS A 156 -1.67 1.16 2.43
CA HIS A 156 -2.27 0.23 3.38
C HIS A 156 -3.78 0.11 3.20
N GLU A 157 -4.49 1.22 2.99
CA GLU A 157 -5.93 1.21 2.73
C GLU A 157 -6.29 0.44 1.44
N ILE A 158 -5.51 0.61 0.37
CA ILE A 158 -5.67 -0.14 -0.88
C ILE A 158 -5.52 -1.64 -0.63
N VAL A 159 -4.51 -2.05 0.16
CA VAL A 159 -4.30 -3.47 0.50
C VAL A 159 -5.42 -4.02 1.37
N CYS A 160 -5.96 -3.25 2.31
CA CYS A 160 -7.13 -3.66 3.09
C CYS A 160 -8.35 -3.87 2.17
N LYS A 161 -8.65 -2.89 1.32
CA LYS A 161 -9.76 -2.98 0.35
C LYS A 161 -9.57 -4.13 -0.64
N SER A 162 -8.34 -4.40 -1.09
CA SER A 162 -8.09 -5.52 -2.01
C SER A 162 -8.40 -6.87 -1.35
N ARG A 163 -8.00 -7.06 -0.08
CA ARG A 163 -8.33 -8.26 0.69
C ARG A 163 -9.84 -8.45 0.87
N ASP A 164 -10.57 -7.36 1.13
CA ASP A 164 -12.04 -7.41 1.22
C ASP A 164 -12.66 -7.81 -0.12
N THR A 165 -12.16 -7.26 -1.24
CA THR A 165 -12.63 -7.66 -2.57
C THR A 165 -12.31 -9.11 -2.90
N GLU A 166 -11.14 -9.62 -2.52
CA GLU A 166 -10.76 -11.03 -2.68
C GLU A 166 -11.67 -11.94 -1.86
N ALA A 167 -11.96 -11.59 -0.60
CA ALA A 167 -12.87 -12.35 0.25
C ALA A 167 -14.31 -12.40 -0.32
N LEU A 168 -14.81 -11.27 -0.86
CA LEU A 168 -16.11 -11.22 -1.52
C LEU A 168 -16.12 -12.04 -2.82
N GLN A 169 -15.04 -12.02 -3.60
CA GLN A 169 -14.89 -12.86 -4.79
C GLN A 169 -14.91 -14.36 -4.43
N GLU A 170 -14.23 -14.77 -3.36
CA GLU A 170 -14.29 -16.15 -2.87
C GLU A 170 -15.70 -16.56 -2.45
N GLN A 171 -16.42 -15.69 -1.73
CA GLN A 171 -17.82 -15.94 -1.36
C GLN A 171 -18.69 -16.11 -2.61
N LEU A 172 -18.53 -15.24 -3.61
CA LEU A 172 -19.24 -15.35 -4.88
C LEU A 172 -18.95 -16.68 -5.59
N HIS A 173 -17.69 -17.09 -5.66
CA HIS A 173 -17.31 -18.38 -6.23
C HIS A 173 -17.95 -19.56 -5.49
N ARG A 174 -17.99 -19.53 -4.15
CA ARG A 174 -18.68 -20.55 -3.34
C ARG A 174 -20.19 -20.60 -3.64
N PHE A 175 -20.84 -19.43 -3.76
CA PHE A 175 -22.25 -19.36 -4.12
C PHE A 175 -22.52 -19.88 -5.54
N MET A 176 -21.66 -19.56 -6.50
CA MET A 176 -21.74 -20.06 -7.87
C MET A 176 -21.66 -21.58 -7.91
N ALA A 177 -20.68 -22.17 -7.22
CA ALA A 177 -20.52 -23.62 -7.12
C ALA A 177 -21.74 -24.30 -6.47
N MET A 178 -22.26 -23.73 -5.37
CA MET A 178 -23.48 -24.24 -4.73
C MET A 178 -24.69 -24.13 -5.66
N ASN A 179 -24.80 -23.05 -6.43
CA ASN A 179 -25.90 -22.87 -7.37
C ASN A 179 -25.85 -23.89 -8.52
N GLU A 180 -24.66 -24.17 -9.05
CA GLU A 180 -24.44 -25.26 -10.01
C GLU A 180 -24.82 -26.62 -9.43
N GLU A 181 -24.42 -26.91 -8.18
CA GLU A 181 -24.80 -28.14 -7.49
C GLU A 181 -26.33 -28.26 -7.32
N LEU A 182 -27.01 -27.17 -6.96
CA LEU A 182 -28.47 -27.15 -6.85
C LEU A 182 -29.15 -27.38 -8.20
N ARG A 183 -28.68 -26.73 -9.27
CA ARG A 183 -29.18 -26.98 -10.64
C ARG A 183 -28.98 -28.44 -11.04
N HIS A 184 -27.84 -29.03 -10.72
CA HIS A 184 -27.59 -30.44 -10.97
C HIS A 184 -28.54 -31.35 -10.18
N LYS A 185 -28.75 -31.09 -8.88
CA LYS A 185 -29.72 -31.81 -8.04
C LYS A 185 -31.14 -31.74 -8.61
N VAL A 186 -31.57 -30.55 -9.03
CA VAL A 186 -32.87 -30.36 -9.68
C VAL A 186 -32.97 -31.17 -10.97
N ALA A 187 -31.94 -31.15 -11.81
CA ALA A 187 -31.92 -31.93 -13.06
C ALA A 187 -32.02 -33.44 -12.80
N VAL A 188 -31.29 -33.96 -11.81
CA VAL A 188 -31.34 -35.38 -11.41
C VAL A 188 -32.72 -35.76 -10.89
N VAL A 189 -33.29 -34.98 -9.96
CA VAL A 189 -34.63 -35.24 -9.41
C VAL A 189 -35.70 -35.16 -10.51
N GLN A 190 -35.58 -34.20 -11.43
CA GLN A 190 -36.49 -34.08 -12.55
C GLN A 190 -36.40 -35.28 -13.51
N ALA A 191 -35.19 -35.80 -13.76
CA ALA A 191 -35.00 -37.01 -14.57
C ALA A 191 -35.59 -38.25 -13.88
N GLN A 192 -35.38 -38.39 -12.57
CA GLN A 192 -35.97 -39.46 -11.76
C GLN A 192 -37.50 -39.40 -11.79
N LEU A 193 -38.10 -38.22 -11.65
CA LEU A 193 -39.55 -38.02 -11.73
C LEU A 193 -40.11 -38.43 -13.10
N LYS A 194 -39.44 -38.04 -14.20
CA LYS A 194 -39.85 -38.42 -15.56
C LYS A 194 -39.81 -39.93 -15.76
N SER A 195 -38.72 -40.59 -15.35
CA SER A 195 -38.59 -42.04 -15.46
C SER A 195 -39.64 -42.78 -14.62
N ALA A 196 -39.94 -42.30 -13.41
CA ALA A 196 -40.99 -42.88 -12.57
C ALA A 196 -42.40 -42.73 -13.19
N LEU A 197 -42.68 -41.60 -13.86
CA LEU A 197 -43.93 -41.39 -14.59
C LEU A 197 -44.04 -42.30 -15.82
N GLU A 198 -42.95 -42.47 -16.57
CA GLU A 198 -42.88 -43.41 -17.70
C GLU A 198 -43.15 -44.85 -17.23
N GLN A 199 -42.45 -45.31 -16.20
CA GLN A 199 -42.67 -46.64 -15.61
C GLN A 199 -44.10 -46.83 -15.11
N LYS A 200 -44.69 -45.81 -14.47
CA LYS A 200 -46.09 -45.85 -14.05
C LYS A 200 -47.02 -45.99 -15.26
N SER A 201 -46.79 -45.24 -16.32
CA SER A 201 -47.59 -45.32 -17.55
C SER A 201 -47.49 -46.68 -18.23
N ASP A 202 -46.29 -47.29 -18.24
CA ASP A 202 -46.06 -48.63 -18.78
C ASP A 202 -46.79 -49.69 -17.95
N LEU A 203 -46.74 -49.60 -16.62
CA LEU A 203 -47.45 -50.50 -15.72
C LEU A 203 -48.98 -50.36 -15.84
N GLU A 204 -49.49 -49.13 -15.96
CA GLU A 204 -50.91 -48.88 -16.20
C GLU A 204 -51.36 -49.46 -17.55
N ALA A 205 -50.55 -49.30 -18.60
CA ALA A 205 -50.81 -49.90 -19.91
C ALA A 205 -50.82 -51.44 -19.84
N ALA A 206 -49.84 -52.05 -19.16
CA ALA A 206 -49.77 -53.50 -18.97
C ALA A 206 -50.96 -54.04 -18.16
N MET A 207 -51.38 -53.33 -17.11
CA MET A 207 -52.55 -53.69 -16.30
C MET A 207 -53.84 -53.62 -17.13
N LEU A 208 -54.02 -52.58 -17.95
CA LEU A 208 -55.16 -52.47 -18.86
C LEU A 208 -55.17 -53.56 -19.92
N GLN A 209 -54.01 -53.93 -20.47
CA GLN A 209 -53.90 -55.05 -21.42
C GLN A 209 -54.25 -56.39 -20.75
N SER A 210 -53.71 -56.68 -19.57
CA SER A 210 -54.04 -57.89 -18.80
C SER A 210 -55.54 -57.97 -18.47
N ARG A 211 -56.16 -56.84 -18.12
CA ARG A 211 -57.63 -56.75 -17.93
C ARG A 211 -58.41 -57.03 -19.21
N ARG A 212 -57.93 -56.55 -20.36
CA ARG A 212 -58.55 -56.85 -21.68
C ARG A 212 -58.40 -58.31 -22.04
N GLU A 213 -57.24 -58.91 -21.81
CA GLU A 213 -57.01 -60.34 -22.05
C GLU A 213 -57.85 -61.23 -21.15
N THR A 214 -57.91 -60.95 -19.85
CA THR A 214 -58.77 -61.68 -18.90
C THR A 214 -60.24 -61.56 -19.29
N SER A 215 -60.70 -60.37 -19.71
CA SER A 215 -62.05 -60.19 -20.24
C SER A 215 -62.30 -60.95 -21.56
N ARG A 216 -61.30 -61.08 -22.43
CA ARG A 216 -61.40 -61.89 -23.66
C ARG A 216 -61.48 -63.39 -23.31
N ARG A 217 -60.63 -63.85 -22.39
CA ARG A 217 -60.63 -65.24 -21.90
C ARG A 217 -61.95 -65.60 -21.22
N SER A 218 -62.53 -64.69 -20.42
CA SER A 218 -63.82 -64.94 -19.77
C SER A 218 -64.98 -64.98 -20.77
N ARG A 219 -65.00 -64.14 -21.80
CA ARG A 219 -65.98 -64.24 -22.91
C ARG A 219 -65.85 -65.53 -23.68
N ALA A 220 -64.63 -65.91 -24.08
CA ALA A 220 -64.38 -67.18 -24.76
C ALA A 220 -64.77 -68.40 -23.88
N ALA A 221 -64.56 -68.33 -22.57
CA ALA A 221 -64.98 -69.37 -21.63
C ALA A 221 -66.51 -69.45 -21.48
N LEU A 222 -67.24 -68.32 -21.57
CA LEU A 222 -68.70 -68.30 -21.63
C LEU A 222 -69.23 -68.85 -22.95
N GLU A 223 -68.62 -68.48 -24.08
CA GLU A 223 -68.99 -68.98 -25.41
C GLU A 223 -68.69 -70.49 -25.57
N SER A 224 -67.68 -71.00 -24.86
CA SER A 224 -67.37 -72.43 -24.74
C SER A 224 -68.36 -73.21 -23.86
N ARG A 225 -69.20 -72.54 -23.06
CA ARG A 225 -70.13 -73.16 -22.11
C ARG A 225 -71.57 -72.95 -22.58
N GLN A 226 -72.13 -73.96 -23.25
CA GLN A 226 -73.57 -74.03 -23.58
C GLN A 226 -74.45 -73.90 -22.32
N PRO A 227 -75.70 -73.41 -22.44
CA PRO A 227 -76.54 -73.05 -21.29
C PRO A 227 -77.24 -74.27 -20.68
N GLU A 228 -77.16 -74.41 -19.36
CA GLU A 228 -78.02 -75.31 -18.56
C GLU A 228 -78.76 -74.44 -17.52
N PRO A 229 -80.09 -74.61 -17.34
CA PRO A 229 -80.88 -73.80 -16.43
C PRO A 229 -81.01 -74.42 -15.03
N GLY A 230 -81.23 -73.55 -14.02
CA GLY A 230 -81.60 -73.92 -12.65
C GLY A 230 -80.38 -74.22 -11.77
N VAL A 231 -80.23 -73.71 -10.55
CA VAL A 231 -81.21 -73.59 -9.46
C VAL A 231 -80.76 -72.48 -8.49
N GLU A 232 -81.74 -71.78 -7.92
CA GLU A 232 -81.64 -70.79 -6.85
C GLU A 232 -80.84 -71.26 -5.62
N GLY A 233 -80.16 -70.32 -4.96
CA GLY A 233 -79.56 -70.60 -3.66
C GLY A 233 -78.81 -69.42 -3.04
N ALA A 234 -79.58 -68.56 -2.37
CA ALA A 234 -79.23 -67.87 -1.13
C ALA A 234 -78.12 -66.77 -1.09
N LEU A 235 -78.59 -65.56 -0.78
CA LEU A 235 -78.08 -64.62 0.27
C LEU A 235 -76.61 -64.16 0.14
N SER A 236 -76.32 -62.95 -0.37
CA SER A 236 -76.34 -61.65 0.34
C SER A 236 -74.90 -61.10 0.49
N PRO A 237 -74.73 -59.77 0.56
CA PRO A 237 -73.44 -59.09 0.44
C PRO A 237 -72.65 -59.15 1.75
N SER A 238 -71.35 -59.36 1.65
CA SER A 238 -70.42 -59.24 2.77
C SER A 238 -70.22 -57.75 3.09
N GLU A 239 -71.13 -57.18 3.86
CA GLU A 239 -70.83 -56.00 4.69
C GLU A 239 -70.36 -56.49 6.07
N GLU A 240 -69.60 -55.63 6.76
CA GLU A 240 -69.25 -55.67 8.18
C GLU A 240 -67.95 -56.39 8.59
N LEU A 241 -66.86 -55.61 8.53
CA LEU A 241 -65.98 -55.44 9.70
C LEU A 241 -65.96 -53.95 10.06
N GLN A 242 -67.09 -53.45 10.52
CA GLN A 242 -67.13 -52.30 11.41
C GLN A 242 -66.89 -52.81 12.83
N HIS A 243 -65.68 -52.63 13.34
CA HIS A 243 -65.45 -52.65 14.78
C HIS A 243 -66.02 -51.35 15.35
N GLN A 244 -67.26 -51.40 15.86
CA GLN A 244 -67.68 -50.55 16.96
C GLN A 244 -67.36 -51.31 18.26
N ASP A 245 -66.26 -50.92 18.91
CA ASP A 245 -66.11 -51.11 20.35
C ASP A 245 -66.22 -49.72 20.97
N GLY A 246 -67.32 -49.49 21.67
CA GLY A 246 -67.59 -48.25 22.36
C GLY A 246 -67.21 -48.39 23.82
N ASP A 247 -66.15 -47.72 24.25
CA ASP A 247 -66.18 -46.92 25.48
C ASP A 247 -65.01 -45.94 25.53
N ARG A 248 -65.33 -44.72 25.96
CA ARG A 248 -64.47 -43.55 26.22
C ARG A 248 -64.14 -42.66 25.00
N SER A 249 -65.10 -41.79 24.71
CA SER A 249 -64.98 -40.55 23.92
C SER A 249 -63.61 -39.86 23.96
N PRO A 250 -62.90 -39.74 22.81
CA PRO A 250 -61.91 -38.70 22.55
C PRO A 250 -62.48 -37.65 21.58
N ALA A 251 -63.77 -37.34 21.69
CA ALA A 251 -64.43 -36.34 20.85
C ALA A 251 -64.18 -34.93 21.38
N HIS A 252 -62.92 -34.49 21.43
CA HIS A 252 -62.56 -33.07 21.51
C HIS A 252 -61.21 -32.79 20.82
N CYS A 253 -61.11 -33.14 19.54
CA CYS A 253 -60.42 -32.36 18.50
C CYS A 253 -60.50 -33.11 17.16
N CYS A 254 -61.68 -33.08 16.54
CA CYS A 254 -61.79 -33.47 15.14
C CYS A 254 -61.58 -32.21 14.31
N PHE A 255 -60.32 -31.86 14.05
CA PHE A 255 -60.03 -30.87 13.02
C PHE A 255 -60.54 -31.41 11.68
N SER A 256 -61.20 -30.58 10.89
CA SER A 256 -61.47 -30.90 9.49
C SER A 256 -60.14 -31.13 8.76
N LYS A 257 -60.16 -31.90 7.67
CA LYS A 257 -58.94 -32.17 6.88
C LYS A 257 -58.27 -30.86 6.42
N GLU A 258 -59.08 -29.85 6.10
CA GLU A 258 -58.67 -28.50 5.72
C GLU A 258 -58.05 -27.75 6.90
N GLU A 259 -58.66 -27.84 8.09
CA GLU A 259 -58.14 -27.23 9.32
C GLU A 259 -56.80 -27.85 9.70
N LEU A 260 -56.66 -29.17 9.60
CA LEU A 260 -55.39 -29.85 9.85
C LEU A 260 -54.32 -29.42 8.84
N GLN A 261 -54.68 -29.29 7.55
CA GLN A 261 -53.76 -28.80 6.54
C GLN A 261 -53.30 -27.37 6.83
N GLN A 262 -54.23 -26.51 7.25
CA GLN A 262 -53.94 -25.13 7.64
C GLN A 262 -53.05 -25.09 8.89
N ILE A 263 -53.34 -25.87 9.93
CA ILE A 263 -52.52 -25.98 11.15
C ILE A 263 -51.11 -26.47 10.81
N LEU A 264 -50.98 -27.44 9.89
CA LEU A 264 -49.68 -27.92 9.45
C LEU A 264 -48.89 -26.85 8.70
N GLN A 265 -49.57 -26.05 7.87
CA GLN A 265 -48.97 -24.94 7.16
C GLN A 265 -48.51 -23.85 8.15
N GLU A 266 -49.39 -23.40 9.03
CA GLU A 266 -49.09 -22.42 10.09
C GLU A 266 -47.94 -22.92 10.98
N ARG A 267 -47.93 -24.21 11.34
CA ARG A 267 -46.83 -24.82 12.09
C ARG A 267 -45.52 -24.81 11.32
N ASN A 268 -45.54 -25.03 10.00
CA ASN A 268 -44.33 -24.97 9.19
C ASN A 268 -43.83 -23.54 9.04
N GLU A 269 -44.72 -22.56 8.87
CA GLU A 269 -44.40 -21.12 8.83
C GLU A 269 -43.84 -20.63 10.18
N LEU A 270 -44.43 -21.05 11.29
CA LEU A 270 -43.90 -20.77 12.63
C LEU A 270 -42.54 -21.43 12.85
N LYS A 271 -42.32 -22.62 12.30
CA LYS A 271 -41.02 -23.29 12.37
C LYS A 271 -39.94 -22.52 11.58
N THR A 272 -40.27 -22.01 10.39
CA THR A 272 -39.32 -21.16 9.63
C THR A 272 -39.06 -19.84 10.35
N ASN A 273 -40.08 -19.18 10.88
CA ASN A 273 -39.92 -17.93 11.63
C ASN A 273 -39.12 -18.14 12.92
N LEU A 274 -39.35 -19.24 13.64
CA LEU A 274 -38.59 -19.59 14.83
C LEU A 274 -37.12 -19.86 14.50
N PHE A 275 -36.83 -20.48 13.36
CA PHE A 275 -35.46 -20.67 12.89
C PHE A 275 -34.78 -19.33 12.58
N LEU A 276 -35.44 -18.43 11.85
CA LEU A 276 -34.93 -17.09 11.55
C LEU A 276 -34.66 -16.28 12.84
N VAL A 277 -35.61 -16.27 13.78
CA VAL A 277 -35.44 -15.57 15.06
C VAL A 277 -34.31 -16.19 15.88
N GLN A 278 -34.13 -17.51 15.85
CA GLN A 278 -32.99 -18.16 16.52
C GLN A 278 -31.65 -17.73 15.90
N GLU A 279 -31.56 -17.61 14.58
CA GLU A 279 -30.38 -17.13 13.88
C GLU A 279 -30.08 -15.66 14.21
N GLU A 280 -31.09 -14.79 14.19
CA GLU A 280 -30.96 -13.39 14.61
C GLU A 280 -30.51 -13.27 16.07
N LEU A 281 -31.07 -14.08 16.98
CA LEU A 281 -30.64 -14.10 18.38
C LEU A 281 -29.19 -14.56 18.52
N ALA A 282 -28.77 -15.57 17.76
CA ALA A 282 -27.38 -16.02 17.73
C ALA A 282 -26.45 -14.92 17.18
N TYR A 283 -26.88 -14.22 16.13
CA TYR A 283 -26.21 -13.06 15.57
C TYR A 283 -26.02 -11.96 16.63
N TYR A 284 -27.09 -11.54 17.33
CA TYR A 284 -26.99 -10.51 18.37
C TYR A 284 -26.12 -10.95 19.55
N GLN A 285 -26.18 -12.23 19.95
CA GLN A 285 -25.30 -12.77 20.99
C GLN A 285 -23.83 -12.72 20.59
N ARG A 286 -23.54 -13.01 19.31
CA ARG A 286 -22.17 -13.07 18.77
C ARG A 286 -21.65 -11.73 18.26
N GLU A 287 -22.48 -10.73 17.98
CA GLU A 287 -22.01 -9.48 17.34
C GLU A 287 -22.33 -8.22 18.15
N LEU A 288 -23.45 -8.21 18.87
CA LEU A 288 -23.82 -7.09 19.74
C LEU A 288 -23.38 -7.29 21.19
N LEU A 289 -23.39 -8.53 21.69
CA LEU A 289 -23.12 -8.86 23.09
C LEU A 289 -21.71 -9.42 23.34
N ASN A 290 -20.84 -9.45 22.33
CA ASN A 290 -19.41 -9.75 22.54
C ASN A 290 -18.79 -8.74 23.51
N GLU A 291 -18.05 -9.25 24.50
CA GLU A 291 -17.58 -8.48 25.66
C GLU A 291 -16.66 -7.29 25.34
N GLU A 292 -16.19 -7.16 24.09
CA GLU A 292 -15.26 -6.11 23.66
C GLU A 292 -15.92 -4.75 23.37
N ARG A 293 -17.24 -4.70 23.09
CA ARG A 293 -17.92 -3.44 22.71
C ARG A 293 -18.80 -2.84 23.81
N ILE A 294 -19.25 -3.62 24.78
CA ILE A 294 -20.17 -3.16 25.83
C ILE A 294 -19.64 -3.57 27.21
N PRO A 295 -19.41 -2.63 28.14
CA PRO A 295 -18.93 -2.95 29.49
C PRO A 295 -19.80 -4.01 30.20
N SER A 296 -19.14 -5.00 30.81
CA SER A 296 -19.77 -6.18 31.43
C SER A 296 -20.82 -5.83 32.49
N PHE A 297 -20.66 -4.73 33.22
CA PHE A 297 -21.64 -4.24 34.20
C PHE A 297 -23.00 -3.89 33.56
N SER A 298 -23.00 -3.22 32.40
CA SER A 298 -24.23 -2.86 31.68
C SER A 298 -24.96 -4.09 31.15
N LEU A 299 -24.21 -5.08 30.65
CA LEU A 299 -24.76 -6.38 30.24
C LEU A 299 -25.39 -7.14 31.41
N ASN A 300 -24.75 -7.12 32.58
CA ASN A 300 -25.28 -7.76 33.78
C ASN A 300 -26.57 -7.09 34.29
N ALA A 301 -26.63 -5.76 34.24
CA ALA A 301 -27.85 -5.01 34.55
C ALA A 301 -29.00 -5.35 33.58
N MET A 302 -28.73 -5.40 32.27
CA MET A 302 -29.71 -5.81 31.25
C MET A 302 -30.17 -7.26 31.46
N LYS A 303 -29.24 -8.20 31.69
CA LYS A 303 -29.56 -9.61 31.99
C LYS A 303 -30.45 -9.75 33.23
N SER A 304 -30.19 -8.96 34.28
CA SER A 304 -31.04 -8.93 35.49
C SER A 304 -32.45 -8.44 35.19
N ASN A 305 -32.60 -7.36 34.42
CA ASN A 305 -33.90 -6.84 33.99
C ASN A 305 -34.67 -7.85 33.11
N ILE A 306 -33.99 -8.52 32.17
CA ILE A 306 -34.59 -9.58 31.34
C ILE A 306 -35.07 -10.74 32.21
N LYS A 307 -34.30 -11.16 33.22
CA LYS A 307 -34.74 -12.21 34.16
C LYS A 307 -35.99 -11.78 34.94
N LYS A 308 -36.05 -10.53 35.41
CA LYS A 308 -37.25 -9.96 36.06
C LYS A 308 -38.46 -9.95 35.11
N GLN A 309 -38.28 -9.50 33.87
CA GLN A 309 -39.35 -9.53 32.86
C GLN A 309 -39.79 -10.95 32.51
N ARG A 310 -38.88 -11.92 32.39
CA ARG A 310 -39.23 -13.32 32.16
C ARG A 310 -40.06 -13.89 33.31
N LYS A 311 -39.69 -13.57 34.56
CA LYS A 311 -40.48 -13.95 35.74
C LYS A 311 -41.88 -13.34 35.67
N LYS A 312 -41.99 -12.07 35.27
CA LYS A 312 -43.25 -11.36 35.07
C LYS A 312 -44.13 -11.96 33.98
N ILE A 313 -43.56 -12.23 32.81
CA ILE A 313 -44.28 -12.87 31.70
C ILE A 313 -44.75 -14.25 32.12
N ARG A 314 -43.89 -15.04 32.78
CA ARG A 314 -44.25 -16.36 33.29
C ARG A 314 -45.38 -16.29 34.32
N ALA A 315 -45.33 -15.34 35.25
CA ALA A 315 -46.41 -15.12 36.22
C ALA A 315 -47.73 -14.75 35.55
N LYS A 316 -47.70 -13.89 34.52
CA LYS A 316 -48.87 -13.54 33.69
C LYS A 316 -49.42 -14.74 32.91
N MET A 317 -48.55 -15.54 32.29
CA MET A 317 -48.94 -16.73 31.54
C MET A 317 -49.56 -17.81 32.43
N LEU A 318 -49.12 -17.88 33.70
CA LEU A 318 -49.59 -18.85 34.68
C LEU A 318 -50.71 -18.29 35.59
N GLY A 319 -51.12 -17.03 35.42
CA GLY A 319 -52.19 -16.40 36.19
C GLY A 319 -51.87 -16.11 37.67
N THR A 320 -50.60 -16.12 38.07
CA THR A 320 -50.17 -15.87 39.47
C THR A 320 -49.79 -14.40 39.67
N THR A 321 -50.26 -13.76 40.74
CA THR A 321 -49.92 -12.36 41.09
C THR A 321 -48.46 -12.21 41.54
N GLU A 322 -47.77 -11.15 41.07
CA GLU A 322 -46.35 -10.94 41.35
C GLU A 322 -46.09 -10.55 42.82
N GLU A 323 -45.39 -11.39 43.59
CA GLU A 323 -44.70 -10.92 44.80
C GLU A 323 -43.49 -10.08 44.38
N SER A 324 -43.60 -8.78 44.63
CA SER A 324 -42.54 -7.79 44.42
C SER A 324 -41.51 -7.93 45.53
N ALA A 325 -40.47 -8.72 45.31
CA ALA A 325 -39.29 -8.73 46.18
C ALA A 325 -38.42 -7.49 45.87
N SER A 326 -38.26 -6.63 46.89
CA SER A 326 -37.31 -5.50 46.91
C SER A 326 -35.87 -5.95 46.77
#